data_AF-A0A059X8E8-F1
#
_entry.id   AF-A0A059X8E8-F1
#
_cell.length_a   1.000
_cell.length_b   1.000
_cell.length_c   1.000
_cell.angle_alpha   90.00
_cell.angle_beta   90.00
_cell.angle_gamma   90.00
#
_symmetry.space_group_name_H-M   'P 1'
#
loop_
_entity.id
_entity.type
_entity.pdbx_description
1 polymer ?
#
loop_
_entity_poly.entity_id
_entity_poly.type
_entity_poly.pdbx_seq_one_letter_code
_entity_poly.pdbx_strand_id
1 'polypeptide(L)'
;HGSGTQLAEVETSVQIVPAGKDVPQPNLFVIEATPRDGRTDLSFKMLKPIAEVIKAVQSDDSMQVDFDPSFFLLHLNNDGAGPVQIDVTNVYVDNKPVVPENAQPIPLDRRGDIEIRFSDVASSYVEAGNSYVFATIGPKS
;
A
#
# COMPACT_ATOMS: atom_id res chain seq x y z
N HIS A 1 -18.13 9.16 -27.07
CA HIS A 1 -17.47 7.87 -26.85
C HIS A 1 -16.22 8.14 -26.02
N GLY A 2 -16.23 7.71 -24.76
CA GLY A 2 -15.25 8.10 -23.76
C GLY A 2 -13.91 7.43 -24.00
N SER A 3 -12.90 8.24 -24.28
CA SER A 3 -11.51 7.86 -24.12
C SER A 3 -11.19 7.96 -22.63
N GLY A 4 -11.62 6.96 -21.86
CA GLY A 4 -11.08 6.77 -20.52
C GLY A 4 -9.62 6.40 -20.70
N THR A 5 -8.71 7.26 -20.24
CA THR A 5 -7.28 6.96 -20.17
C THR A 5 -7.15 5.60 -19.48
N GLN A 6 -6.79 4.57 -20.24
CA GLN A 6 -6.56 3.25 -19.69
C GLN A 6 -5.24 3.34 -18.92
N LEU A 7 -5.32 3.48 -17.60
CA LEU A 7 -4.14 3.47 -16.76
C LEU A 7 -3.54 2.06 -16.83
N ALA A 8 -2.23 1.97 -16.98
CA ALA A 8 -1.54 0.70 -16.91
C ALA A 8 -1.56 0.22 -15.45
N GLU A 9 -2.23 -0.90 -15.20
CA GLU A 9 -2.29 -1.53 -13.88
C GLU A 9 -1.39 -2.77 -13.87
N VAL A 10 -0.58 -2.90 -12.82
CA VAL A 10 0.22 -4.08 -12.55
C VAL A 10 -0.16 -4.60 -11.18
N GLU A 11 -0.71 -5.80 -11.13
CA GLU A 11 -0.98 -6.50 -9.89
C GLU A 11 0.24 -7.34 -9.48
N THR A 12 0.67 -7.21 -8.22
CA THR A 12 1.78 -8.00 -7.68
C THR A 12 1.58 -8.26 -6.19
N SER A 13 2.10 -9.38 -5.71
CA SER A 13 2.06 -9.73 -4.29
C SER A 13 3.07 -8.95 -3.49
N VAL A 14 2.67 -8.51 -2.28
CA VAL A 14 3.55 -7.80 -1.34
C VAL A 14 3.65 -8.61 -0.04
N GLN A 15 4.86 -8.67 0.53
CA GLN A 15 5.09 -9.33 1.81
C GLN A 15 4.97 -8.35 2.96
N ILE A 16 4.37 -8.79 4.07
CA ILE A 16 4.42 -8.09 5.36
C ILE A 16 5.56 -8.70 6.18
N VAL A 17 6.54 -7.90 6.59
CA VAL A 17 7.71 -8.36 7.37
C VAL A 17 7.96 -7.44 8.57
N PRO A 18 8.63 -7.90 9.64
CA PRO A 18 9.11 -7.01 10.70
C PRO A 18 10.00 -5.90 10.13
N ALA A 19 9.83 -4.67 10.61
CA ALA A 19 10.64 -3.54 10.17
C ALA A 19 12.15 -3.78 10.32
N GLY A 20 12.93 -3.37 9.30
CA GLY A 20 14.38 -3.58 9.26
C GLY A 20 14.83 -5.00 8.97
N LYS A 21 13.90 -5.94 8.73
CA LYS A 21 14.24 -7.30 8.27
C LYS A 21 14.57 -7.28 6.78
N ASP A 22 15.63 -8.00 6.40
CA ASP A 22 15.95 -8.22 5.00
C ASP A 22 14.82 -8.94 4.27
N VAL A 23 14.46 -8.42 3.09
CA VAL A 23 13.46 -8.99 2.21
C VAL A 23 14.18 -9.74 1.09
N PRO A 24 13.89 -11.04 0.89
CA PRO A 24 14.53 -11.79 -0.18
C PRO A 24 14.11 -11.24 -1.56
N GLN A 25 15.05 -11.21 -2.49
CA GLN A 25 14.72 -11.00 -3.90
C GLN A 25 13.86 -12.17 -4.42
N PRO A 26 12.94 -11.94 -5.40
CA PRO A 26 12.81 -10.76 -6.26
C PRO A 26 11.74 -9.75 -5.81
N ASN A 27 11.38 -9.67 -4.52
CA ASN A 27 10.36 -8.72 -4.07
C ASN A 27 10.75 -7.27 -4.45
N LEU A 28 9.81 -6.56 -5.07
CA LEU A 28 9.97 -5.16 -5.47
C LEU A 28 9.41 -4.18 -4.45
N PHE A 29 8.49 -4.65 -3.62
CA PHE A 29 7.79 -3.89 -2.60
C PHE A 29 7.74 -4.68 -1.29
N VAL A 30 7.57 -3.96 -0.19
CA VAL A 30 7.38 -4.54 1.14
C VAL A 30 6.43 -3.69 1.97
N ILE A 31 5.68 -4.35 2.86
CA ILE A 31 5.03 -3.71 3.99
C ILE A 31 5.85 -4.05 5.25
N GLU A 32 6.42 -3.04 5.87
CA GLU A 32 7.17 -3.15 7.13
C GLU A 32 6.20 -2.99 8.31
N ALA A 33 6.17 -3.99 9.19
CA ALA A 33 5.41 -3.99 10.42
C ALA A 33 6.30 -3.56 11.59
N THR A 34 6.00 -2.40 12.16
CA THR A 34 6.71 -1.83 13.32
C THR A 34 5.82 -1.92 14.57
N PRO A 35 6.19 -2.70 15.60
CA PRO A 35 5.44 -2.74 16.85
C PRO A 35 5.38 -1.36 17.53
N ARG A 36 4.21 -1.03 18.09
CA ARG A 36 3.98 0.24 18.81
C ARG A 36 2.95 0.03 19.92
N ASP A 37 3.40 -0.11 21.17
CA ASP A 37 2.57 -0.15 22.39
C ASP A 37 1.18 -0.83 22.23
N GLY A 38 1.17 -2.12 21.92
CA GLY A 38 -0.07 -2.91 21.73
C GLY A 38 -0.72 -2.78 20.34
N ARG A 39 -0.08 -2.02 19.45
CA ARG A 39 -0.45 -1.79 18.04
C ARG A 39 0.73 -2.08 17.12
N THR A 40 0.51 -1.93 15.81
CA THR A 40 1.53 -2.15 14.78
C THR A 40 1.35 -1.11 13.68
N ASP A 41 2.37 -0.29 13.44
CA ASP A 41 2.43 0.59 12.28
C ASP A 41 2.83 -0.24 11.05
N LEU A 42 2.13 -0.04 9.94
CA LEU A 42 2.42 -0.59 8.63
C LEU A 42 2.98 0.51 7.73
N SER A 43 4.18 0.28 7.21
CA SER A 43 4.83 1.18 6.26
C SER A 43 5.03 0.50 4.92
N PHE A 44 4.64 1.15 3.84
CA PHE A 44 4.90 0.66 2.49
C PHE A 44 6.21 1.23 1.96
N LYS A 45 7.00 0.39 1.29
CA LYS A 45 8.30 0.78 0.75
C LYS A 45 8.60 0.05 -0.55
N MET A 46 9.21 0.78 -1.48
CA MET A 46 9.86 0.22 -2.66
C MET A 46 11.28 -0.26 -2.33
N LEU A 47 11.60 -1.49 -2.72
CA LEU A 47 12.91 -2.10 -2.50
C LEU A 47 13.92 -1.74 -3.60
N LYS A 48 13.43 -1.18 -4.71
CA LYS A 48 14.19 -0.76 -5.88
C LYS A 48 13.74 0.63 -6.34
N PRO A 49 14.61 1.41 -7.01
CA PRO A 49 14.20 2.66 -7.66
C PRO A 49 13.05 2.42 -8.64
N ILE A 50 12.17 3.42 -8.82
CA ILE A 50 10.98 3.27 -9.66
C ILE A 50 11.29 2.81 -11.08
N ALA A 51 12.37 3.31 -11.69
CA ALA A 51 12.79 2.88 -13.01
C ALA A 51 13.15 1.38 -13.09
N GLU A 52 13.69 0.78 -12.01
CA GLU A 52 13.94 -0.67 -11.95
C GLU A 52 12.65 -1.45 -11.72
N VAL A 53 11.76 -0.94 -10.87
CA VAL A 53 10.44 -1.54 -10.63
C VAL A 53 9.64 -1.60 -11.92
N ILE A 54 9.55 -0.48 -12.64
CA ILE A 54 8.88 -0.36 -13.94
C ILE A 54 9.42 -1.41 -14.91
N LYS A 55 10.74 -1.49 -15.07
CA LYS A 55 11.37 -2.48 -15.95
C LYS A 55 11.07 -3.92 -15.53
N ALA A 56 10.99 -4.18 -14.23
CA ALA A 56 10.75 -5.52 -13.71
C ALA A 56 9.27 -5.95 -13.84
N VAL A 57 8.33 -5.00 -13.89
CA VAL A 57 6.90 -5.28 -14.03
C VAL A 57 6.36 -5.11 -15.44
N GLN A 58 7.05 -4.36 -16.30
CA GLN A 58 6.72 -4.24 -17.72
C GLN A 58 6.94 -5.60 -18.41
N SER A 59 5.91 -6.10 -19.09
CA SER A 59 6.03 -7.28 -19.95
C SER A 59 6.78 -6.96 -21.24
N ASP A 60 7.57 -7.90 -21.76
CA ASP A 60 8.33 -7.77 -23.02
C ASP A 60 7.47 -7.36 -24.24
N ASP A 61 6.17 -7.68 -24.23
CA ASP A 61 5.21 -7.40 -25.31
C ASP A 61 4.44 -6.07 -25.15
N SER A 62 4.71 -5.31 -24.10
CA SER A 62 4.08 -4.00 -23.95
C SER A 62 4.72 -3.02 -24.94
N MET A 63 3.90 -2.43 -25.83
CA MET A 63 4.26 -1.13 -26.41
C MET A 63 4.78 -0.28 -25.24
N GLN A 64 5.92 0.39 -25.39
CA GLN A 64 6.50 1.24 -24.34
C GLN A 64 5.50 2.33 -23.94
N VAL A 65 4.52 1.98 -23.12
CA VAL A 65 3.66 2.90 -22.43
C VAL A 65 4.56 3.46 -21.36
N ASP A 66 4.73 4.77 -21.35
CA ASP A 66 5.34 5.48 -20.24
C ASP A 66 4.55 5.11 -18.99
N PHE A 67 5.08 4.16 -18.22
CA PHE A 67 4.50 3.73 -16.97
C PHE A 67 4.92 4.76 -15.94
N ASP A 68 4.03 5.72 -15.69
CA ASP A 68 4.17 6.71 -14.63
C ASP A 68 3.14 6.34 -13.55
N PRO A 69 3.54 5.65 -12.46
CA PRO A 69 2.59 5.16 -11.47
C PRO A 69 1.86 6.36 -10.87
N SER A 70 0.56 6.45 -11.11
CA SER A 70 -0.22 7.58 -10.62
C SER A 70 -0.57 7.42 -9.14
N PHE A 71 -0.63 6.19 -8.64
CA PHE A 71 -0.89 5.85 -7.24
C PHE A 71 -0.58 4.38 -6.94
N PHE A 72 -0.46 4.04 -5.66
CA PHE A 72 -0.44 2.66 -5.18
C PHE A 72 -1.82 2.25 -4.64
N LEU A 73 -2.25 1.04 -4.96
CA LEU A 73 -3.47 0.41 -4.43
C LEU A 73 -3.08 -0.83 -3.63
N LEU A 74 -3.47 -0.89 -2.36
CA LEU A 74 -3.17 -1.98 -1.45
C LEU A 74 -4.46 -2.64 -0.98
N HIS A 75 -4.54 -3.95 -1.13
CA HIS A 75 -5.59 -4.76 -0.50
C HIS A 75 -5.03 -5.40 0.77
N LEU A 76 -5.65 -5.11 1.92
CA LEU A 76 -5.30 -5.73 3.21
C LEU A 76 -6.40 -6.66 3.67
N ASN A 77 -6.04 -7.92 3.95
CA ASN A 77 -6.95 -8.93 4.48
C ASN A 77 -6.68 -9.19 5.96
N ASN A 78 -7.74 -9.25 6.78
CA ASN A 78 -7.61 -9.68 8.17
C ASN A 78 -7.69 -11.20 8.30
N ASP A 79 -6.56 -11.87 8.10
CA ASP A 79 -6.42 -13.32 8.31
C ASP A 79 -6.23 -13.70 9.79
N GLY A 80 -6.31 -12.74 10.70
CA GLY A 80 -6.11 -12.90 12.14
C GLY A 80 -7.21 -13.72 12.83
N ALA A 81 -7.07 -13.86 14.15
CA ALA A 81 -8.01 -14.65 14.95
C ALA A 81 -9.33 -13.91 15.24
N GLY A 82 -9.35 -12.58 15.20
CA GLY A 82 -10.48 -11.73 15.57
C GLY A 82 -10.48 -10.37 14.85
N PRO A 83 -11.44 -9.49 15.17
CA PRO A 83 -11.54 -8.18 14.53
C PRO A 83 -10.39 -7.26 14.97
N VAL A 84 -9.99 -6.37 14.06
CA VAL A 84 -8.98 -5.33 14.31
C VAL A 84 -9.55 -3.94 14.04
N GLN A 85 -8.85 -2.92 14.51
CA GLN A 85 -9.06 -1.53 14.11
C GLN A 85 -7.85 -1.05 13.31
N ILE A 86 -8.12 -0.32 12.24
CA ILE A 86 -7.12 0.24 11.34
C ILE A 86 -7.26 1.77 11.38
N ASP A 87 -6.23 2.43 11.90
CA ASP A 87 -6.11 3.89 11.78
C ASP A 87 -5.28 4.20 10.55
N VAL A 88 -5.81 4.98 9.61
CA VAL A 88 -5.11 5.32 8.37
C VAL A 88 -4.78 6.81 8.32
N THR A 89 -3.75 7.19 7.55
CA THR A 89 -3.31 8.58 7.44
C THR A 89 -3.07 8.97 5.99
N ASN A 90 -3.69 10.06 5.52
CA ASN A 90 -3.43 10.69 4.20
C ASN A 90 -3.56 9.72 2.99
N VAL A 91 -4.51 8.81 3.07
CA VAL A 91 -4.87 7.83 2.04
C VAL A 91 -6.36 7.91 1.70
N TYR A 92 -6.77 7.20 0.66
CA TYR A 92 -8.15 6.92 0.33
C TYR A 92 -8.48 5.49 0.79
N VAL A 93 -9.66 5.29 1.35
CA VAL A 93 -10.20 3.97 1.70
C VAL A 93 -11.49 3.76 0.94
N ASP A 94 -11.61 2.66 0.20
CA ASP A 94 -12.75 2.36 -0.67
C ASP A 94 -13.16 3.57 -1.54
N ASN A 95 -12.16 4.19 -2.17
CA ASN A 95 -12.25 5.41 -2.98
C ASN A 95 -12.75 6.69 -2.27
N LYS A 96 -12.77 6.72 -0.93
CA LYS A 96 -13.10 7.92 -0.15
C LYS A 96 -11.85 8.49 0.52
N PRO A 97 -11.55 9.80 0.39
CA PRO A 97 -10.40 10.38 1.05
C PRO A 97 -10.57 10.33 2.58
N VAL A 98 -9.52 9.90 3.27
CA VAL A 98 -9.41 10.01 4.73
C VAL A 98 -8.51 11.20 5.04
N VAL A 99 -9.15 12.25 5.55
CA VAL A 99 -8.56 13.50 6.00
C VAL A 99 -8.67 13.59 7.53
N PRO A 100 -7.85 14.40 8.21
CA PRO A 100 -7.87 14.49 9.68
C PRO A 100 -9.27 14.71 10.28
N GLU A 101 -10.15 15.43 9.58
CA GLU A 101 -11.51 15.75 10.00
C GLU A 101 -12.48 14.56 9.99
N ASN A 102 -12.21 13.52 9.19
CA ASN A 102 -13.03 12.30 9.11
C ASN A 102 -12.24 11.02 9.46
N ALA A 103 -10.99 11.16 9.87
CA ALA A 103 -10.16 10.06 10.34
C ALA A 103 -10.79 9.44 11.59
N GLN A 104 -11.34 8.24 11.43
CA GLN A 104 -11.85 7.40 12.50
C GLN A 104 -11.26 5.99 12.33
N PRO A 105 -11.02 5.25 13.42
CA PRO A 105 -10.56 3.87 13.33
C PRO A 105 -11.55 3.03 12.53
N ILE A 106 -11.06 2.35 11.50
CA ILE A 106 -11.87 1.50 10.63
C ILE A 106 -11.90 0.10 11.24
N PRO A 107 -13.07 -0.43 11.64
CA PRO A 107 -13.16 -1.80 12.09
C PRO A 107 -13.03 -2.74 10.90
N LEU A 108 -12.13 -3.72 11.00
CA LEU A 108 -12.00 -4.80 10.02
C LEU A 108 -12.25 -6.13 10.71
N ASP A 109 -13.39 -6.75 10.40
CA ASP A 109 -13.76 -8.04 10.96
C ASP A 109 -12.83 -9.16 10.44
N ARG A 110 -12.86 -10.31 11.13
CA ARG A 110 -12.07 -11.47 10.71
C ARG A 110 -12.48 -11.89 9.29
N ARG A 111 -11.50 -12.12 8.41
CA ARG A 111 -11.65 -12.39 6.97
C ARG A 111 -12.21 -11.22 6.16
N GLY A 112 -12.31 -10.04 6.76
CA GLY A 112 -12.62 -8.82 6.00
C GLY A 112 -11.42 -8.40 5.17
N ASP A 113 -11.71 -7.72 4.07
CA ASP A 113 -10.76 -7.03 3.21
C ASP A 113 -11.01 -5.52 3.24
N ILE A 114 -9.96 -4.75 2.94
CA ILE A 114 -10.05 -3.32 2.74
C ILE A 114 -9.13 -2.88 1.62
N GLU A 115 -9.62 -1.96 0.79
CA GLU A 115 -8.84 -1.30 -0.25
C GLU A 115 -8.31 0.04 0.28
N ILE A 116 -6.98 0.22 0.22
CA ILE A 116 -6.30 1.46 0.60
C ILE A 116 -5.55 1.97 -0.62
N ARG A 117 -5.95 3.15 -1.11
CA ARG A 117 -5.28 3.87 -2.20
C ARG A 117 -4.45 5.01 -1.65
N PHE A 118 -3.20 5.11 -2.09
CA PHE A 118 -2.33 6.22 -1.70
C PHE A 118 -2.76 7.51 -2.40
N SER A 119 -2.67 8.63 -1.68
CA SER A 119 -2.77 9.96 -2.29
C SER A 119 -1.56 10.23 -3.19
N ASP A 120 -1.65 11.24 -4.06
CA ASP A 120 -0.53 11.65 -4.92
C ASP A 120 0.72 11.99 -4.08
N VAL A 121 0.52 12.68 -2.95
CA VAL A 121 1.61 13.03 -2.02
C VAL A 121 2.26 11.79 -1.41
N ALA A 122 1.46 10.82 -0.97
CA ALA A 122 1.97 9.57 -0.41
C ALA A 122 2.73 8.75 -1.48
N SER A 123 2.19 8.70 -2.70
CA SER A 123 2.78 7.96 -3.82
C SER A 123 4.13 8.56 -4.22
N SER A 124 4.21 9.88 -4.42
CA SER A 124 5.48 10.57 -4.73
C SER A 124 6.52 10.41 -3.61
N TYR A 125 6.08 10.35 -2.36
CA TYR A 125 7.01 10.13 -1.24
C TYR A 125 7.65 8.74 -1.29
N VAL A 126 6.86 7.70 -1.61
CA VAL A 126 7.34 6.32 -1.78
C VAL A 126 8.25 6.19 -3.01
N GLU A 127 7.89 6.81 -4.13
CA GLU A 127 8.68 6.79 -5.37
C GLU A 127 10.06 7.43 -5.20
N ALA A 128 10.17 8.43 -4.33
CA ALA A 128 11.44 9.02 -3.91
C ALA A 128 12.29 8.08 -3.04
N GLY A 129 11.84 6.84 -2.80
CA GLY A 129 12.55 5.79 -2.06
C GLY A 129 12.30 5.79 -0.56
N ASN A 130 11.33 6.58 -0.08
CA ASN A 130 11.03 6.65 1.35
C ASN A 130 10.04 5.56 1.77
N SER A 131 10.11 5.15 3.04
CA SER A 131 9.10 4.30 3.66
C SER A 131 7.93 5.17 4.15
N TYR A 132 6.70 4.80 3.80
CA TYR A 132 5.51 5.59 4.13
C TYR A 132 4.58 4.83 5.07
N VAL A 133 4.41 5.32 6.29
CA VAL A 133 3.45 4.79 7.27
C VAL A 133 2.03 5.15 6.81
N PHE A 134 1.26 4.15 6.39
CA PHE A 134 -0.09 4.38 5.85
C PHE A 134 -1.21 3.90 6.78
N ALA A 135 -0.89 2.96 7.68
CA ALA A 135 -1.86 2.40 8.61
C ALA A 135 -1.22 2.04 9.96
N THR A 136 -2.00 2.12 11.03
CA THR A 136 -1.69 1.58 12.35
C THR A 136 -2.78 0.60 12.76
N ILE A 137 -2.44 -0.68 12.92
CA ILE A 137 -3.37 -1.74 13.27
C ILE A 137 -3.33 -2.01 14.77
N GLY A 138 -4.49 -2.18 15.40
CA GLY A 138 -4.60 -2.57 16.80
C GLY A 138 -5.80 -3.48 17.05
N PRO A 139 -5.92 -4.06 18.26
CA PRO A 139 -7.12 -4.77 18.67
C PRO A 139 -8.34 -3.83 18.62
N LYS A 140 -9.51 -4.38 18.29
CA LYS A 140 -10.78 -3.64 18.40
C LYS A 140 -11.05 -3.39 19.89
N SER A 141 -11.02 -2.12 20.29
CA SER A 141 -11.32 -1.65 21.66
C SER A 141 -12.78 -1.91 22.03
#